data_AF-W4QSM4-F1
#
_entry.id   AF-W4QSM4-F1
#
_cell.length_a   1.000
_cell.length_b   1.000
_cell.length_c   1.000
_cell.angle_alpha   90.00
_cell.angle_beta   90.00
_cell.angle_gamma   90.00
#
_symmetry.space_group_name_H-M   'P 1'
#
loop_
_entity.id
_entity.type
_entity.pdbx_description
1 polymer ?
#
loop_
_entity_poly.entity_id
_entity_poly.type
_entity_poly.pdbx_seq_one_letter_code
_entity_poly.pdbx_strand_id
1 'polypeptide(L)'
;MKRKTVELQKYTTQQTYINDHFDEEAQELHQMIHRLEDKYKVPIVLHFFHGQNYQEIANVLGVTEGAIKTRILRAKQKLKAEYEKVGEQL
;
A
#
# COMPACT_ATOMS: atom_id res chain seq x y z
N MET A 1 -40.36 -9.04 -4.82
CA MET A 1 -39.13 -8.70 -4.06
C MET A 1 -38.05 -8.24 -5.05
N LYS A 2 -37.69 -6.95 -5.06
CA LYS A 2 -36.56 -6.39 -5.81
C LYS A 2 -35.83 -5.40 -4.90
N ARG A 3 -35.02 -5.90 -3.98
CA ARG A 3 -34.22 -5.06 -3.06
C ARG A 3 -32.88 -5.73 -2.81
N LYS A 4 -31.87 -5.45 -3.66
CA LYS A 4 -30.45 -5.42 -3.27
C LYS A 4 -29.44 -5.10 -4.38
N THR A 5 -29.86 -4.79 -5.60
CA THR A 5 -28.91 -4.53 -6.70
C THR A 5 -28.59 -3.06 -6.96
N VAL A 6 -29.30 -2.12 -6.33
CA VAL A 6 -29.19 -0.68 -6.66
C VAL A 6 -28.16 0.08 -5.80
N GLU A 7 -27.72 -0.48 -4.67
CA GLU A 7 -26.79 0.23 -3.76
C GLU A 7 -25.31 0.10 -4.16
N LEU A 8 -24.91 -0.96 -4.86
CA LEU A 8 -23.51 -1.16 -5.28
C LEU A 8 -23.06 -0.17 -6.36
N GLN A 9 -23.99 0.38 -7.16
CA GLN A 9 -23.68 1.37 -8.20
C GLN A 9 -23.35 2.76 -7.63
N LYS A 10 -23.74 3.05 -6.39
CA LYS A 10 -23.41 4.33 -5.72
C LYS A 10 -21.96 4.39 -5.27
N TYR A 11 -21.37 3.26 -4.88
CA TYR A 11 -19.97 3.20 -4.43
C TYR A 11 -18.97 3.24 -5.59
N THR A 12 -19.35 2.78 -6.78
CA THR A 12 -18.53 2.88 -8.00
C THR A 12 -18.35 4.33 -8.46
N THR A 13 -19.24 5.24 -8.08
CA THR A 13 -19.28 6.62 -8.59
C THR A 13 -18.53 7.61 -7.68
N GLN A 14 -17.88 7.15 -6.61
CA GLN A 14 -17.16 8.04 -5.67
C GLN A 14 -15.71 7.62 -5.46
N GLN A 15 -14.98 7.45 -6.56
CA GLN A 15 -13.52 7.66 -6.61
C GLN A 15 -13.17 8.41 -7.89
N THR A 16 -13.41 9.71 -7.91
CA THR A 16 -12.77 10.62 -8.86
C THR A 16 -11.67 11.36 -8.10
N TYR A 17 -10.48 10.76 -8.10
CA TYR A 17 -9.21 11.48 -7.93
C TYR A 17 -8.32 11.12 -9.11
N ILE A 18 -8.78 11.43 -10.32
CA ILE A 18 -7.89 11.58 -11.47
C ILE A 18 -7.62 13.07 -11.59
N ASN A 19 -6.63 13.54 -10.82
CA ASN A 19 -5.93 14.76 -11.20
C ASN A 19 -5.07 14.38 -12.42
N ASP A 20 -5.31 15.04 -13.54
CA ASP A 20 -4.62 14.91 -14.84
C ASP A 20 -3.16 15.43 -14.80
N HIS A 21 -2.49 15.29 -13.66
CA HIS A 21 -1.04 15.17 -13.56
C HIS A 21 -0.80 13.78 -13.04
N PHE A 22 -0.51 12.85 -13.95
CA PHE A 22 0.06 11.56 -13.58
C PHE A 22 1.29 11.88 -12.74
N ASP A 23 1.18 11.69 -11.43
CA ASP A 23 2.30 11.80 -10.52
C ASP A 23 3.16 10.57 -10.81
N GLU A 24 4.02 10.69 -11.82
CA GLU A 24 4.88 9.61 -12.32
C GLU A 24 5.67 9.01 -11.15
N GLU A 25 6.13 9.85 -10.21
CA GLU A 25 6.77 9.43 -8.96
C GLU A 25 5.83 8.57 -8.10
N ALA A 26 4.56 8.97 -7.93
CA ALA A 26 3.59 8.17 -7.20
C ALA A 26 3.27 6.84 -7.91
N GLN A 27 3.18 6.83 -9.24
CA GLN A 27 2.97 5.61 -10.01
C GLN A 27 4.18 4.67 -9.90
N GLU A 28 5.40 5.19 -10.00
CA GLU A 28 6.63 4.43 -9.83
C GLU A 28 6.70 3.83 -8.43
N LEU A 29 6.47 4.64 -7.38
CA LEU A 29 6.44 4.16 -6.00
C LEU A 29 5.38 3.07 -5.81
N HIS A 30 4.20 3.23 -6.40
CA HIS A 30 3.14 2.23 -6.35
C HIS A 30 3.59 0.90 -6.99
N GLN A 31 4.29 0.95 -8.14
CA GLN A 31 4.85 -0.25 -8.78
C GLN A 31 5.94 -0.90 -7.92
N MET A 32 6.83 -0.12 -7.31
CA MET A 32 7.88 -0.63 -6.43
C MET A 32 7.28 -1.33 -5.21
N ILE A 33 6.24 -0.75 -4.60
CA ILE A 33 5.49 -1.39 -3.50
C ILE A 33 4.88 -2.72 -3.95
N HIS A 34 4.34 -2.80 -5.17
CA HIS A 34 3.78 -4.04 -5.72
C HIS A 34 4.80 -5.15 -5.91
N ARG A 35 6.06 -4.79 -6.21
CA ARG A 35 7.18 -5.74 -6.39
C ARG A 35 7.77 -6.27 -5.07
N LEU A 36 7.45 -5.66 -3.93
CA LEU A 36 7.86 -6.18 -2.63
C LEU A 36 7.25 -7.56 -2.35
N GLU A 37 8.04 -8.45 -1.73
CA GLU A 37 7.53 -9.69 -1.15
C GLU A 37 6.39 -9.38 -0.16
N ASP A 38 5.36 -10.24 -0.10
CA ASP A 38 4.14 -9.98 0.68
C ASP A 38 4.40 -9.70 2.16
N LYS A 39 5.41 -10.35 2.76
CA LYS A 39 5.83 -10.10 4.15
C LYS A 39 6.27 -8.66 4.42
N TYR A 40 6.63 -7.91 3.39
CA TYR A 40 7.00 -6.49 3.44
C TYR A 40 5.87 -5.60 2.88
N LYS A 41 5.26 -5.98 1.76
CA LYS A 41 4.17 -5.26 1.11
C LYS A 41 2.93 -5.13 2.00
N VAL A 42 2.46 -6.23 2.57
CA VAL A 42 1.19 -6.26 3.31
C VAL A 42 1.24 -5.32 4.53
N PRO A 43 2.29 -5.32 5.38
CA PRO A 43 2.40 -4.33 6.46
C PRO A 43 2.44 -2.87 5.99
N ILE A 44 3.06 -2.58 4.83
CA ILE A 44 3.07 -1.22 4.25
C ILE A 44 1.67 -0.81 3.85
N VAL A 45 0.94 -1.66 3.13
CA VAL A 45 -0.42 -1.38 2.67
C VAL A 45 -1.35 -1.16 3.87
N LEU A 46 -1.33 -2.06 4.85
CA LEU A 46 -2.17 -1.95 6.04
C LEU A 46 -1.86 -0.70 6.87
N HIS A 47 -0.59 -0.35 7.03
CA HIS A 47 -0.20 0.82 7.82
C HIS A 47 -0.51 2.15 7.11
N PHE A 48 -0.02 2.32 5.88
CA PHE A 48 -0.06 3.62 5.20
C PHE A 48 -1.35 3.88 4.42
N PHE A 49 -2.04 2.83 3.96
CA PHE A 49 -3.26 2.97 3.15
C PHE A 49 -4.53 2.65 3.94
N HIS A 50 -4.43 1.77 4.95
CA HIS A 50 -5.57 1.42 5.82
C HIS A 50 -5.47 1.98 7.23
N GLY A 51 -4.41 2.74 7.56
CA GLY A 51 -4.27 3.43 8.84
C GLY A 51 -4.13 2.51 10.06
N GLN A 52 -3.85 1.22 9.86
CA GLN A 52 -3.71 0.29 10.97
C GLN A 52 -2.41 0.53 11.74
N ASN A 53 -2.49 0.42 13.07
CA ASN A 53 -1.31 0.49 13.92
C ASN A 53 -0.56 -0.86 13.93
N TYR A 54 0.67 -0.86 14.43
CA TYR A 54 1.53 -2.06 14.38
C TYR A 54 0.96 -3.25 15.18
N GLN A 55 0.24 -3.01 16.26
CA GLN A 55 -0.37 -4.05 17.06
C GLN A 55 -1.56 -4.70 16.33
N GLU A 56 -2.40 -3.88 15.67
CA GLU A 56 -3.50 -4.37 14.83
C GLU A 56 -2.98 -5.23 13.68
N ILE A 57 -1.94 -4.76 12.98
CA ILE A 57 -1.31 -5.50 11.89
C ILE A 57 -0.71 -6.82 12.40
N ALA A 58 -0.04 -6.79 13.56
CA ALA A 58 0.52 -7.99 14.18
C ALA A 58 -0.55 -9.03 14.47
N ASN A 59 -1.69 -8.60 15.01
CA ASN A 59 -2.84 -9.47 15.29
C ASN A 59 -3.43 -10.07 14.01
N VAL A 60 -3.61 -9.25 12.96
CA VAL A 60 -4.15 -9.69 11.66
C VAL A 60 -3.23 -10.73 11.00
N LEU A 61 -1.92 -10.54 11.08
CA LEU A 61 -0.93 -11.38 10.41
C LEU A 61 -0.42 -12.55 11.27
N GLY A 62 -0.89 -12.68 12.51
CA GLY A 62 -0.48 -13.74 13.43
C GLY A 62 1.01 -13.73 13.79
N VAL A 63 1.61 -12.54 13.94
CA VAL A 63 3.03 -12.36 14.30
C VAL A 63 3.19 -11.36 15.45
N THR A 64 4.41 -11.17 15.94
CA THR A 64 4.69 -10.17 16.98
C THR A 64 4.74 -8.75 16.41
N GLU A 65 4.40 -7.74 17.22
CA GLU A 65 4.56 -6.32 16.85
C GLU A 65 6.02 -5.99 16.47
N GLY A 66 6.99 -6.60 17.14
CA GLY A 66 8.41 -6.50 16.80
C GLY A 66 8.72 -6.98 15.37
N ALA A 67 8.09 -8.09 14.93
CA ALA A 67 8.23 -8.56 13.56
C ALA A 67 7.64 -7.56 12.55
N ILE A 68 6.54 -6.89 12.87
CA ILE A 68 5.95 -5.83 12.03
C ILE A 68 6.89 -4.64 11.92
N LYS A 69 7.46 -4.15 13.03
CA LYS A 69 8.45 -3.06 13.02
C LYS A 69 9.63 -3.40 12.12
N THR A 70 10.19 -4.60 12.24
CA THR A 70 11.29 -5.06 11.37
C THR A 70 10.87 -5.17 9.91
N ARG A 71 9.67 -5.71 9.61
CA ARG A 71 9.15 -5.83 8.24
C ARG A 71 8.97 -4.45 7.58
N ILE A 72 8.38 -3.48 8.28
CA ILE A 72 8.19 -2.11 7.79
C ILE A 72 9.54 -1.41 7.57
N LEU A 73 10.48 -1.53 8.51
CA LEU A 73 11.82 -0.97 8.35
C LEU A 73 12.51 -1.51 7.09
N ARG A 74 12.50 -2.84 6.92
CA ARG A 74 13.10 -3.50 5.75
C ARG A 74 12.39 -3.15 4.44
N ALA A 75 11.06 -2.99 4.47
CA ALA A 75 10.29 -2.54 3.33
C ALA A 75 10.73 -1.14 2.89
N LYS A 76 10.83 -0.18 3.82
CA LYS A 76 11.30 1.18 3.53
C LYS A 76 12.74 1.20 2.98
N GLN A 77 13.63 0.37 3.53
CA GLN A 77 15.00 0.24 3.02
C GLN A 77 15.04 -0.31 1.59
N LYS A 78 14.22 -1.31 1.27
CA LYS A 78 14.10 -1.88 -0.08
C LYS A 78 13.57 -0.85 -1.07
N LEU A 79 12.50 -0.15 -0.70
CA LEU A 79 11.92 0.91 -1.53
C LEU A 79 12.92 2.04 -1.78
N LYS A 80 13.62 2.50 -0.74
CA LYS A 80 14.66 3.53 -0.88
C LYS A 80 15.76 3.08 -1.86
N ALA A 81 16.30 1.88 -1.68
CA ALA A 81 17.35 1.35 -2.54
C ALA A 81 16.90 1.12 -3.99
N GLU A 82 15.61 0.82 -4.21
CA GLU A 82 15.05 0.73 -5.56
C GLU A 82 14.83 2.12 -6.16
N TYR A 83 14.40 3.11 -5.37
CA TYR A 83 14.18 4.49 -5.82
C TYR A 83 15.49 5.16 -6.25
N GLU A 84 16.55 5.00 -5.45
CA GLU A 84 17.88 5.56 -5.75
C GLU A 84 18.46 4.98 -7.04
N LYS A 85 18.19 3.70 -7.36
CA LYS A 85 18.63 3.10 -8.63
C LYS A 85 17.93 3.69 -9.85
N VAL A 86 16.66 4.07 -9.71
CA VAL A 86 15.91 4.74 -10.79
C VAL A 86 16.46 6.16 -10.99
N GLY A 87 16.75 6.88 -9.89
CA GLY A 87 17.33 8.23 -9.95
C GLY A 87 18.75 8.31 -10.52
N GLU A 88 19.55 7.24 -10.46
CA GLU A 88 20.87 7.16 -11.09
C GLU A 88 20.83 6.80 -12.59
N GLN A 89 19.66 6.46 -13.14
CA GLN A 89 19.48 6.04 -14.54
C GLN A 89 18.93 7.15 -15.45
N LEU A 90 18.70 8.35 -14.92
CA LEU A 90 18.33 9.58 -15.65
C LEU A 90 19.54 10.50 -15.80
#